data_AF-A0A7C1YJY1-F1
#
_entry.id   AF-A0A7C1YJY1-F1
#
_cell.length_a   1.000
_cell.length_b   1.000
_cell.length_c   1.000
_cell.angle_alpha   90.00
_cell.angle_beta   90.00
_cell.angle_gamma   90.00
#
_symmetry.space_group_name_H-M   'P 1'
#
loop_
_entity.id
_entity.type
_entity.pdbx_description
1 polymer ?
#
loop_
_entity_poly.entity_id
_entity_poly.type
_entity_poly.pdbx_seq_one_letter_code
_entity_poly.pdbx_strand_id
1 'polypeptide(L)'
;NKSSIFIGWKDEDLAEVNLHQEESSQHNNPHTQRIKLSHSTSQRGYFKAPRLSIFSRYPIGLIISWSYAALDIQSIVFPEPILQKNADNGIGKDDQAEQGKDIANGSTDFSGIREYQTGDSPKQIHWGTYAKTGELHTKSFIDYASNDLWLEWSNLKLQGVEPKLSHLSARVLECHQLQLIYGLKLPTTTLQPNNGEAHKIACLTALALYGLDSKQRN
;
A
#
# COMPACT_ATOMS: atom_id res chain seq x y z
N ASN A 1 -38.52 -5.30 -21.70
CA ASN A 1 -38.30 -6.34 -20.66
C ASN A 1 -36.79 -6.50 -20.51
N LYS A 2 -36.19 -6.17 -19.36
CA LYS A 2 -34.73 -6.14 -19.23
C LYS A 2 -34.18 -7.56 -19.10
N SER A 3 -33.49 -8.04 -20.13
CA SER A 3 -32.70 -9.27 -20.07
C SER A 3 -31.45 -8.98 -19.24
N SER A 4 -31.36 -9.49 -18.01
CA SER A 4 -30.18 -9.31 -17.17
C SER A 4 -29.58 -10.63 -16.68
N ILE A 5 -28.26 -10.65 -16.56
CA ILE A 5 -27.46 -11.70 -15.94
C ILE A 5 -26.90 -11.12 -14.65
N PHE A 6 -27.07 -11.85 -13.56
CA PHE A 6 -26.47 -11.53 -12.28
C PHE A 6 -25.22 -12.39 -12.09
N ILE A 7 -24.11 -11.75 -11.74
CA ILE A 7 -22.82 -12.41 -11.55
C ILE A 7 -22.23 -11.92 -10.23
N GLY A 8 -21.88 -12.82 -9.32
CA GLY A 8 -21.43 -12.38 -8.00
C GLY A 8 -20.89 -13.48 -7.11
N TRP A 9 -20.24 -13.07 -6.03
CA TRP A 9 -19.90 -13.94 -4.92
C TRP A 9 -21.16 -14.24 -4.14
N LYS A 10 -21.28 -15.47 -3.63
CA LYS A 10 -22.43 -15.83 -2.82
C LYS A 10 -22.45 -14.96 -1.56
N ASP A 11 -23.58 -14.26 -1.34
CA ASP A 11 -23.85 -13.44 -0.16
C ASP A 11 -22.92 -12.23 0.06
N GLU A 12 -22.12 -11.81 -0.93
CA GLU A 12 -21.25 -10.62 -0.83
C GLU A 12 -21.55 -9.57 -1.92
N ASP A 13 -20.90 -9.68 -3.08
CA ASP A 13 -20.96 -8.70 -4.16
C ASP A 13 -21.68 -9.28 -5.38
N LEU A 14 -22.62 -8.53 -5.94
CA LEU A 14 -23.48 -8.97 -7.04
C LEU A 14 -23.57 -7.88 -8.12
N ALA A 15 -22.99 -8.17 -9.28
CA ALA A 15 -23.09 -7.31 -10.45
C ALA A 15 -24.28 -7.71 -11.33
N GLU A 16 -25.08 -6.74 -11.74
CA GLU A 16 -26.10 -6.91 -12.77
C GLU A 16 -25.55 -6.48 -14.13
N VAL A 17 -25.61 -7.39 -15.10
CA VAL A 17 -25.22 -7.16 -16.49
C VAL A 17 -26.47 -7.16 -17.35
N ASN A 18 -26.80 -6.00 -17.91
CA ASN A 18 -27.91 -5.87 -18.86
C ASN A 18 -27.45 -6.35 -20.24
N LEU A 19 -28.24 -7.24 -20.86
CA LEU A 19 -27.98 -7.80 -22.19
C LEU A 19 -28.55 -6.94 -23.33
N HIS A 20 -29.15 -5.79 -23.03
CA HIS A 20 -29.60 -4.83 -24.03
C HIS A 20 -28.69 -3.59 -24.01
N GLN A 21 -28.08 -3.24 -25.13
CA GLN A 21 -28.56 -2.08 -25.89
C GLN A 21 -27.95 -1.91 -27.29
N GLU A 22 -28.84 -1.46 -28.17
CA GLU A 22 -28.67 -0.79 -29.47
C GLU A 22 -28.14 -1.62 -30.66
N GLU A 23 -29.13 -2.18 -31.37
CA GLU A 23 -29.12 -2.39 -32.82
C GLU A 23 -28.67 -1.11 -33.53
N SER A 24 -27.37 -0.89 -33.71
CA SER A 24 -26.80 -0.02 -34.75
C SER A 24 -25.29 -0.17 -34.79
N SER A 25 -24.78 -1.37 -35.08
CA SER A 25 -23.48 -1.52 -35.73
C SER A 25 -23.31 -2.91 -36.31
N GLN A 26 -23.26 -2.92 -37.63
CA GLN A 26 -23.01 -4.05 -38.50
C GLN A 26 -21.57 -4.55 -38.32
N HIS A 27 -21.33 -5.43 -37.34
CA HIS A 27 -20.13 -6.29 -37.29
C HIS A 27 -20.31 -7.45 -36.30
N ASN A 28 -19.99 -8.68 -36.73
CA ASN A 28 -19.98 -9.92 -35.93
C ASN A 28 -18.86 -9.92 -34.85
N ASN A 29 -18.84 -8.95 -33.94
CA ASN A 29 -17.89 -8.94 -32.85
C ASN A 29 -18.55 -9.48 -31.57
N PRO A 30 -17.91 -10.42 -30.85
CA PRO A 30 -18.45 -10.90 -29.58
C PRO A 30 -18.54 -9.73 -28.59
N HIS A 31 -19.74 -9.50 -28.04
CA HIS A 31 -19.97 -8.46 -27.04
C HIS A 31 -19.25 -8.84 -25.73
N THR A 32 -18.21 -8.09 -25.39
CA THR A 32 -17.43 -8.31 -24.17
C THR A 32 -17.70 -7.19 -23.18
N GLN A 33 -18.19 -7.53 -21.98
CA GLN A 33 -18.38 -6.59 -20.88
C GLN A 33 -17.45 -6.94 -19.73
N ARG A 34 -16.75 -5.93 -19.18
CA ARG A 34 -15.94 -6.08 -17.97
C ARG A 34 -16.77 -5.78 -16.74
N ILE A 35 -16.68 -6.65 -15.74
CA ILE A 35 -17.27 -6.47 -14.41
C ILE A 35 -16.16 -6.47 -13.37
N LYS A 36 -16.35 -5.70 -12.30
CA LYS A 36 -15.47 -5.71 -11.13
C LYS A 36 -16.28 -6.26 -9.96
N LEU A 37 -15.73 -7.26 -9.31
CA LEU A 37 -16.30 -7.86 -8.10
C LEU A 37 -15.29 -7.75 -6.97
N SER A 38 -15.77 -7.43 -5.79
CA SER A 38 -14.98 -7.30 -4.57
C SER A 38 -15.32 -8.45 -3.63
N HIS A 39 -14.31 -9.05 -3.02
CA HIS A 39 -14.50 -10.09 -2.01
C HIS A 39 -13.91 -9.62 -0.68
N SER A 40 -14.67 -9.70 0.40
CA SER A 40 -14.16 -9.32 1.72
C SER A 40 -13.33 -10.45 2.31
N THR A 41 -12.17 -10.16 2.89
CA THR A 41 -11.32 -11.19 3.51
C THR A 41 -10.97 -10.79 4.93
N SER A 42 -11.01 -11.75 5.85
CA SER A 42 -10.73 -11.51 7.28
C SER A 42 -9.35 -11.99 7.71
N GLN A 43 -8.65 -12.75 6.85
CA GLN A 43 -7.34 -13.32 7.14
C GLN A 43 -6.38 -13.07 5.98
N ARG A 44 -5.12 -12.77 6.30
CA ARG A 44 -4.04 -12.65 5.33
C ARG A 44 -3.64 -14.02 4.79
N GLY A 45 -2.90 -14.02 3.68
CA GLY A 45 -2.29 -15.22 3.12
C GLY A 45 -2.83 -15.59 1.76
N TYR A 46 -2.77 -16.87 1.42
CA TYR A 46 -3.33 -17.36 0.16
C TYR A 46 -4.84 -17.24 0.16
N PHE A 47 -5.38 -16.61 -0.88
CA PHE A 47 -6.79 -16.53 -1.13
C PHE A 47 -7.14 -17.35 -2.36
N LYS A 48 -8.00 -18.33 -2.14
CA LYS A 48 -8.62 -19.14 -3.19
C LYS A 48 -10.02 -18.59 -3.41
N ALA A 49 -10.25 -18.04 -4.60
CA ALA A 49 -11.54 -17.47 -4.94
C ALA A 49 -12.64 -18.56 -4.79
N PRO A 50 -13.75 -18.26 -4.08
CA PRO A 50 -14.86 -19.19 -4.01
C PRO A 50 -15.54 -19.32 -5.38
N ARG A 51 -16.56 -20.17 -5.48
CA ARG A 51 -17.32 -20.29 -6.73
C ARG A 51 -18.12 -19.01 -6.97
N LEU A 52 -17.99 -18.48 -8.18
CA LEU A 52 -18.79 -17.36 -8.64
C LEU A 52 -20.18 -17.86 -9.05
N SER A 53 -21.22 -17.23 -8.54
CA SER A 53 -22.61 -17.51 -8.89
C SER A 53 -23.01 -16.69 -10.10
N ILE A 54 -23.59 -17.34 -11.10
CA ILE A 54 -24.13 -16.71 -12.29
C ILE A 54 -25.59 -17.14 -12.40
N PHE A 55 -26.53 -16.20 -12.46
CA PHE A 55 -27.94 -16.54 -12.67
C PHE A 55 -28.70 -15.52 -13.50
N SER A 56 -29.77 -15.95 -14.15
CA SER A 56 -30.73 -15.09 -14.83
C SER A 56 -32.16 -15.55 -14.55
N ARG A 57 -33.07 -14.57 -14.53
CA ARG A 57 -34.52 -14.78 -14.40
C ARG A 57 -35.26 -14.48 -15.71
N TYR A 58 -34.54 -14.13 -16.77
CA TYR A 58 -35.12 -13.82 -18.07
C TYR A 58 -35.65 -15.09 -18.75
N PRO A 59 -36.78 -15.05 -19.51
CA PRO A 59 -37.57 -13.88 -19.90
C PRO A 59 -38.76 -13.50 -19.00
N ILE A 60 -39.30 -14.44 -18.23
CA ILE A 60 -40.59 -14.29 -17.54
C ILE A 60 -40.49 -14.40 -16.01
N GLY A 61 -39.30 -14.62 -15.45
CA GLY A 61 -39.11 -14.73 -14.00
C GLY A 61 -39.61 -16.02 -13.36
N LEU A 62 -40.24 -16.92 -14.12
CA LEU A 62 -40.79 -18.19 -13.62
C LEU A 62 -39.73 -19.28 -13.40
N ILE A 63 -38.57 -19.15 -14.08
CA ILE A 63 -37.47 -20.10 -14.01
C ILE A 63 -36.20 -19.31 -13.76
N ILE A 64 -35.31 -19.88 -12.95
CA ILE A 64 -33.97 -19.36 -12.71
C ILE A 64 -33.00 -20.26 -13.48
N SER A 65 -32.34 -19.71 -14.50
CA SER A 65 -31.14 -20.34 -15.06
C SER A 65 -29.96 -19.95 -14.18
N TRP A 66 -29.18 -20.93 -13.72
CA TRP A 66 -28.03 -20.68 -12.86
C TRP A 66 -26.85 -21.56 -13.29
N SER A 67 -25.65 -21.07 -13.00
CA SER A 67 -24.40 -21.78 -13.19
C SER A 67 -23.39 -21.30 -12.15
N TYR A 68 -22.35 -22.10 -11.93
CA TYR A 68 -21.20 -21.73 -11.12
C TYR A 68 -19.96 -21.67 -11.98
N ALA A 69 -19.17 -20.60 -11.84
CA ALA A 69 -17.82 -20.54 -12.38
C ALA A 69 -16.82 -20.75 -11.24
N ALA A 70 -16.03 -21.82 -11.33
CA ALA A 70 -14.87 -22.01 -10.47
C ALA A 70 -13.68 -21.33 -11.15
N LEU A 71 -13.20 -20.25 -10.56
CA LEU A 71 -12.06 -19.50 -11.07
C LEU A 71 -10.79 -20.08 -10.45
N ASP A 72 -9.84 -20.53 -11.27
CA ASP A 72 -8.51 -20.94 -10.80
C ASP A 72 -7.62 -19.72 -10.58
N ILE A 73 -8.05 -18.84 -9.68
CA ILE A 73 -7.34 -17.62 -9.30
C ILE A 73 -6.69 -17.86 -7.95
N GLN A 74 -5.36 -17.83 -7.94
CA GLN A 74 -4.55 -17.79 -6.73
C GLN A 74 -4.14 -16.34 -6.47
N SER A 75 -4.53 -15.80 -5.32
CA SER A 75 -4.18 -14.44 -4.92
C SER A 75 -3.58 -14.44 -3.52
N ILE A 76 -2.94 -13.33 -3.16
CA ILE A 76 -2.37 -13.14 -1.83
C ILE A 76 -3.07 -11.93 -1.20
N VAL A 77 -3.67 -12.15 -0.04
CA VAL A 77 -4.25 -11.10 0.80
C VAL A 77 -3.16 -10.59 1.72
N PHE A 78 -2.82 -9.31 1.58
CA PHE A 78 -1.85 -8.66 2.44
C PHE A 78 -2.43 -8.36 3.83
N PRO A 79 -1.60 -8.29 4.88
CA PRO A 79 -2.06 -7.87 6.20
C PRO A 79 -2.63 -6.45 6.13
N GLU A 80 -3.70 -6.20 6.88
CA GLU A 80 -4.31 -4.88 6.99
C GLU A 80 -3.28 -3.87 7.53
N PRO A 81 -2.99 -2.78 6.81
CA PRO A 81 -1.95 -1.83 7.18
C PRO A 81 -2.42 -0.91 8.31
N ILE A 82 -2.07 -1.25 9.55
CA ILE A 82 -2.43 -0.46 10.74
C ILE A 82 -1.17 0.02 11.45
N LEU A 83 -0.93 1.34 11.44
CA LEU A 83 0.16 1.96 12.21
C LEU A 83 -0.16 1.94 13.71
N GLN A 84 0.50 1.04 14.42
CA GLN A 84 0.50 1.00 15.88
C GLN A 84 1.36 2.13 16.47
N LYS A 85 0.78 2.99 17.32
CA LYS A 85 1.47 4.16 17.94
C LYS A 85 2.62 3.79 18.89
N ASN A 86 2.56 2.58 19.47
CA ASN A 86 3.52 2.11 20.47
C ASN A 86 4.65 1.26 19.85
N ALA A 87 4.64 1.09 18.52
CA ALA A 87 5.73 0.45 17.80
C ALA A 87 6.78 1.51 17.47
N ASP A 88 7.89 1.46 18.17
CA ASP A 88 9.08 2.21 17.80
C ASP A 88 9.83 1.41 16.73
N ASN A 89 9.88 1.94 15.52
CA ASN A 89 10.54 1.30 14.38
C ASN A 89 11.87 1.95 14.02
N GLY A 90 12.42 2.82 14.89
CA GLY A 90 13.73 3.42 14.65
C GLY A 90 13.77 4.37 13.44
N ILE A 91 12.62 4.77 12.88
CA ILE A 91 12.56 5.93 11.99
C ILE A 91 12.69 7.16 12.88
N GLY A 92 13.94 7.56 13.08
CA GLY A 92 14.40 8.82 13.66
C GLY A 92 13.37 9.54 14.51
N LYS A 93 13.21 9.10 15.75
CA LYS A 93 12.59 9.89 16.82
C LYS A 93 13.68 10.53 17.69
N ASP A 94 14.77 10.92 17.06
CA ASP A 94 15.80 11.77 17.66
C ASP A 94 15.51 13.19 17.16
N ASP A 95 15.37 14.15 18.07
CA ASP A 95 15.01 15.58 17.91
C ASP A 95 13.61 16.03 18.36
N GLN A 96 12.93 15.32 19.28
CA GLN A 96 11.78 15.89 20.01
C GLN A 96 11.80 15.61 21.52
N ALA A 97 12.97 15.68 22.14
CA ALA A 97 13.07 15.59 23.59
C ALA A 97 14.16 16.50 24.15
N GLU A 98 13.95 17.82 24.07
CA GLU A 98 14.44 18.79 25.07
C GLU A 98 13.85 20.19 24.82
N GLN A 99 12.53 20.36 25.02
CA GLN A 99 11.99 21.70 25.33
C GLN A 99 12.04 21.90 26.84
N GLY A 100 13.26 22.15 27.32
CA GLY A 100 13.51 22.74 28.63
C GLY A 100 13.23 24.24 28.59
N LYS A 101 12.16 24.63 29.30
CA LYS A 101 12.05 25.83 30.15
C LYS A 101 12.84 27.09 29.73
N ASP A 102 12.07 28.10 29.36
CA ASP A 102 12.19 29.50 29.80
C ASP A 102 13.55 29.94 30.36
N ILE A 103 14.35 30.58 29.51
CA ILE A 103 15.21 31.68 29.93
C ILE A 103 14.91 32.87 29.02
N ALA A 104 14.23 33.84 29.63
CA ALA A 104 14.09 35.19 29.14
C ALA A 104 15.45 35.89 29.07
N ASN A 105 15.50 36.92 28.22
CA ASN A 105 16.51 37.96 28.14
C ASN A 105 17.87 37.57 27.54
N GLY A 106 18.06 38.07 26.32
CA GLY A 106 19.13 39.05 26.07
C GLY A 106 20.53 38.50 25.86
N SER A 107 21.04 38.79 24.66
CA SER A 107 22.46 38.81 24.30
C SER A 107 23.08 37.47 23.92
N THR A 108 23.38 37.38 22.63
CA THR A 108 24.61 36.78 22.05
C THR A 108 25.02 35.42 22.60
N ASP A 109 24.65 34.35 21.88
CA ASP A 109 25.68 33.36 21.57
C ASP A 109 25.43 32.65 20.23
N PHE A 110 26.51 32.48 19.50
CA PHE A 110 26.60 32.20 18.08
C PHE A 110 27.39 30.90 17.93
N SER A 111 26.79 29.81 17.45
CA SER A 111 27.51 28.59 17.03
C SER A 111 26.58 27.68 16.20
N GLY A 112 26.83 27.34 14.95
CA GLY A 112 27.93 27.68 14.06
C GLY A 112 27.46 27.76 12.61
N ILE A 113 27.84 28.85 11.95
CA ILE A 113 27.80 28.99 10.50
C ILE A 113 28.99 28.21 9.96
N ARG A 114 28.75 27.18 9.14
CA ARG A 114 29.83 26.53 8.39
C ARG A 114 29.99 27.23 7.04
N GLU A 115 31.21 27.65 6.75
CA GLU A 115 31.57 28.26 5.48
C GLU A 115 31.41 27.28 4.30
N TYR A 116 30.97 27.84 3.18
CA TYR A 116 30.87 27.22 1.87
C TYR A 116 32.24 26.68 1.42
N GLN A 117 32.34 25.39 1.10
CA GLN A 117 33.53 24.78 0.50
C GLN A 117 33.32 24.55 -0.99
N THR A 118 34.33 24.90 -1.79
CA THR A 118 34.35 24.81 -3.24
C THR A 118 34.14 23.37 -3.73
N GLY A 119 32.99 23.11 -4.36
CA GLY A 119 32.62 21.82 -4.94
C GLY A 119 31.15 21.67 -5.35
N ASP A 120 30.27 22.58 -4.90
CA ASP A 120 28.83 22.47 -5.17
C ASP A 120 28.43 22.88 -6.59
N SER A 121 27.58 22.05 -7.20
CA SER A 121 27.12 22.19 -8.59
C SER A 121 25.98 23.22 -8.69
N PRO A 122 26.14 24.31 -9.49
CA PRO A 122 25.20 25.44 -9.51
C PRO A 122 23.97 25.19 -10.40
N LYS A 123 23.42 23.97 -10.42
CA LYS A 123 22.36 23.58 -11.36
C LYS A 123 20.96 23.41 -10.79
N GLN A 124 20.69 23.84 -9.56
CA GLN A 124 19.36 23.70 -8.96
C GLN A 124 18.89 24.97 -8.25
N ILE A 125 18.86 26.09 -8.98
CA ILE A 125 18.15 27.30 -8.54
C ILE A 125 16.80 27.34 -9.24
N HIS A 126 15.73 27.10 -8.49
CA HIS A 126 14.35 27.42 -8.90
C HIS A 126 14.11 28.92 -8.66
N TRP A 127 14.34 29.72 -9.69
CA TRP A 127 14.26 31.20 -9.68
C TRP A 127 12.86 31.82 -9.45
N GLY A 128 11.84 31.03 -9.11
CA GLY A 128 10.45 31.50 -9.02
C GLY A 128 10.08 32.22 -7.71
N THR A 129 10.81 32.01 -6.62
CA THR A 129 10.38 32.43 -5.27
C THR A 129 11.34 33.43 -4.61
N TYR A 130 12.19 34.10 -5.38
CA TYR A 130 13.14 35.09 -4.87
C TYR A 130 12.61 36.55 -4.90
N ALA A 131 11.48 36.82 -5.56
CA ALA A 131 11.11 38.20 -5.92
C ALA A 131 10.21 38.96 -4.93
N LYS A 132 9.81 38.42 -3.77
CA LYS A 132 8.81 39.11 -2.91
C LYS A 132 9.02 39.14 -1.39
N THR A 133 9.83 38.28 -0.78
CA THR A 133 9.89 38.22 0.70
C THR A 133 11.28 38.13 1.30
N GLY A 134 12.35 37.96 0.52
CA GLY A 134 13.72 37.90 1.04
C GLY A 134 14.01 36.72 1.99
N GLU A 135 13.03 35.83 2.20
CA GLU A 135 13.13 34.67 3.06
C GLU A 135 13.22 33.40 2.22
N LEU A 136 14.39 32.76 2.27
CA LEU A 136 14.65 31.44 1.70
C LEU A 136 13.91 30.40 2.54
N HIS A 137 12.68 30.07 2.17
CA HIS A 137 12.06 28.82 2.60
C HIS A 137 12.62 27.67 1.76
N THR A 138 13.73 27.11 2.22
CA THR A 138 14.23 25.84 1.68
C THR A 138 13.32 24.72 2.15
N LYS A 139 12.48 24.22 1.24
CA LYS A 139 11.87 22.89 1.38
C LYS A 139 13.04 21.92 1.43
N SER A 140 13.40 21.47 2.63
CA SER A 140 14.46 20.50 2.85
C SER A 140 14.09 19.20 2.15
N PHE A 141 14.61 19.04 0.93
CA PHE A 141 14.86 17.72 0.40
C PHE A 141 15.97 17.15 1.28
N ILE A 142 15.59 16.26 2.19
CA ILE A 142 16.55 15.40 2.87
C ILE A 142 17.18 14.57 1.77
N ASP A 143 18.41 14.94 1.42
CA ASP A 143 19.29 14.18 0.58
C ASP A 143 19.63 12.89 1.36
N TYR A 144 18.79 11.86 1.21
CA TYR A 144 19.00 10.55 1.82
C TYR A 144 20.11 9.81 1.07
N ALA A 145 21.33 10.32 1.19
CA ALA A 145 22.51 9.51 0.96
C ALA A 145 22.59 8.47 2.09
N SER A 146 22.13 7.25 1.79
CA SER A 146 22.65 6.02 2.38
C SER A 146 22.53 5.85 3.90
N ASN A 147 21.36 6.13 4.48
CA ASN A 147 21.01 5.49 5.75
C ASN A 147 20.11 4.31 5.42
N ASP A 148 20.63 3.08 5.55
CA ASP A 148 19.90 1.85 5.28
C ASP A 148 18.70 1.75 6.23
N LEU A 149 17.51 2.14 5.77
CA LEU A 149 16.29 2.07 6.55
C LEU A 149 15.84 0.62 6.68
N TRP A 150 15.92 0.05 7.88
CA TRP A 150 15.53 -1.33 8.14
C TRP A 150 14.20 -1.42 8.90
N LEU A 151 13.24 -2.12 8.30
CA LEU A 151 11.99 -2.52 8.96
C LEU A 151 12.20 -3.88 9.64
N GLU A 152 12.60 -3.85 10.92
CA GLU A 152 12.94 -5.06 11.67
C GLU A 152 11.83 -5.55 12.60
N TRP A 153 11.52 -6.85 12.52
CA TRP A 153 10.58 -7.52 13.42
C TRP A 153 11.00 -7.49 14.89
N SER A 154 12.30 -7.62 15.16
CA SER A 154 12.89 -7.69 16.50
C SER A 154 12.71 -6.41 17.30
N ASN A 155 12.69 -5.25 16.63
CA ASN A 155 12.64 -3.94 17.29
C ASN A 155 11.21 -3.57 17.72
N LEU A 156 10.20 -4.26 17.19
CA LEU A 156 8.80 -4.04 17.52
C LEU A 156 8.46 -4.50 18.95
N LYS A 157 8.22 -3.52 19.84
CA LYS A 157 7.67 -3.70 21.20
C LYS A 157 6.16 -3.99 21.22
N LEU A 158 5.63 -4.64 20.18
CA LEU A 158 4.23 -5.06 20.11
C LEU A 158 4.08 -6.51 20.59
N GLN A 159 2.96 -6.81 21.23
CA GLN A 159 2.57 -8.18 21.56
C GLN A 159 1.73 -8.78 20.42
N GLY A 160 1.97 -10.05 20.10
CA GLY A 160 1.26 -10.77 19.05
C GLY A 160 1.88 -10.63 17.65
N VAL A 161 1.56 -11.60 16.79
CA VAL A 161 2.07 -11.67 15.41
C VAL A 161 1.31 -10.70 14.50
N GLU A 162 -0.03 -10.69 14.56
CA GLU A 162 -0.86 -9.83 13.70
C GLU A 162 -0.55 -8.34 13.84
N PRO A 163 -0.48 -7.76 15.05
CA PRO A 163 -0.25 -6.31 15.17
C PRO A 163 1.12 -5.89 14.62
N LYS A 164 2.13 -6.78 14.73
CA LYS A 164 3.46 -6.55 14.15
C LYS A 164 3.40 -6.55 12.62
N LEU A 165 2.72 -7.53 12.03
CA LEU A 165 2.56 -7.61 10.57
C LEU A 165 1.76 -6.43 10.01
N SER A 166 0.68 -6.04 10.68
CA SER A 166 -0.12 -4.88 10.31
C SER A 166 0.70 -3.58 10.37
N HIS A 167 1.49 -3.40 11.43
CA HIS A 167 2.36 -2.23 11.56
C HIS A 167 3.44 -2.22 10.47
N LEU A 168 4.13 -3.34 10.23
CA LEU A 168 5.14 -3.45 9.17
C LEU A 168 4.54 -3.23 7.77
N SER A 169 3.34 -3.75 7.51
CA SER A 169 2.60 -3.53 6.26
C SER A 169 2.37 -2.04 6.02
N ALA A 170 1.91 -1.32 7.05
CA ALA A 170 1.72 0.12 6.94
C ALA A 170 3.03 0.89 6.72
N ARG A 171 4.11 0.50 7.41
CA ARG A 171 5.45 1.09 7.21
C ARG A 171 6.00 0.86 5.81
N VAL A 172 5.82 -0.33 5.24
CA VAL A 172 6.22 -0.64 3.85
C VAL A 172 5.50 0.28 2.87
N LEU A 173 4.19 0.47 3.05
CA LEU A 173 3.40 1.38 2.21
C LEU A 173 3.86 2.83 2.34
N GLU A 174 4.14 3.29 3.55
CA GLU A 174 4.65 4.65 3.79
C GLU A 174 6.03 4.86 3.16
N CYS A 175 6.97 3.92 3.33
CA CYS A 175 8.29 4.02 2.73
C CYS A 175 8.23 4.01 1.20
N HIS A 176 7.33 3.20 0.62
CA HIS A 176 7.09 3.20 -0.82
C HIS A 176 6.47 4.52 -1.30
N GLN A 177 5.48 5.07 -0.59
CA GLN A 177 4.88 6.36 -0.94
C GLN A 177 5.90 7.50 -0.91
N LEU A 178 6.85 7.46 0.03
CA LEU A 178 7.97 8.39 0.14
C LEU A 178 9.15 8.07 -0.79
N GLN A 179 9.05 7.00 -1.60
CA GLN A 179 10.11 6.53 -2.51
C GLN A 179 11.46 6.27 -1.82
N LEU A 180 11.43 5.87 -0.56
CA LEU A 180 12.63 5.54 0.22
C LEU A 180 13.21 4.18 -0.19
N ILE A 181 14.51 4.00 0.02
CA ILE A 181 15.16 2.69 -0.02
C ILE A 181 15.05 2.09 1.38
N TYR A 182 14.47 0.90 1.49
CA TYR A 182 14.25 0.23 2.78
C TYR A 182 14.40 -1.28 2.65
N GLY A 183 14.86 -1.93 3.72
CA GLY A 183 14.93 -3.39 3.85
C GLY A 183 13.86 -3.92 4.80
N LEU A 184 13.50 -5.20 4.68
CA LEU A 184 12.56 -5.87 5.57
C LEU A 184 13.23 -7.09 6.20
N LYS A 185 13.22 -7.16 7.53
CA LYS A 185 13.81 -8.27 8.28
C LYS A 185 12.76 -8.95 9.16
N LEU A 186 12.33 -10.12 8.71
CA LEU A 186 11.47 -11.03 9.45
C LEU A 186 12.31 -12.16 10.07
N PRO A 187 11.82 -12.85 11.11
CA PRO A 187 12.55 -13.96 11.73
C PRO A 187 12.93 -15.08 10.75
N THR A 188 12.12 -15.28 9.70
CA THR A 188 12.33 -16.35 8.70
C THR A 188 12.94 -15.85 7.40
N THR A 189 12.82 -14.55 7.10
CA THR A 189 13.08 -14.02 5.76
C THR A 189 13.68 -12.62 5.86
N THR A 190 14.77 -12.36 5.14
CA THR A 190 15.38 -11.02 5.05
C THR A 190 15.37 -10.56 3.60
N LEU A 191 14.78 -9.40 3.35
CA LEU A 191 14.80 -8.71 2.06
C LEU A 191 15.72 -7.50 2.17
N GLN A 192 16.73 -7.46 1.30
CA GLN A 192 17.73 -6.39 1.29
C GLN A 192 17.11 -5.03 0.92
N PRO A 193 17.74 -3.91 1.33
CA PRO A 193 17.24 -2.59 1.03
C PRO A 193 17.09 -2.37 -0.48
N ASN A 194 15.88 -2.02 -0.90
CA ASN A 194 15.58 -1.71 -2.29
C ASN A 194 14.39 -0.74 -2.34
N ASN A 195 14.00 -0.31 -3.54
CA ASN A 195 12.84 0.54 -3.76
C ASN A 195 11.98 0.05 -4.95
N GLY A 196 10.87 0.74 -5.19
CA GLY A 196 9.98 0.47 -6.30
C GLY A 196 8.83 -0.51 -6.00
N GLU A 197 7.98 -0.72 -7.02
CA GLU A 197 6.74 -1.49 -6.91
C GLU A 197 6.99 -2.97 -6.64
N ALA A 198 7.97 -3.56 -7.32
CA ALA A 198 8.33 -4.96 -7.14
C ALA A 198 8.81 -5.26 -5.71
N HIS A 199 9.61 -4.35 -5.13
CA HIS A 199 10.08 -4.50 -3.75
C HIS A 199 8.94 -4.37 -2.75
N LYS A 200 8.04 -3.38 -2.92
CA LYS A 200 6.83 -3.24 -2.09
C LYS A 200 6.01 -4.53 -2.09
N ILE A 201 5.73 -5.09 -3.27
CA ILE A 201 4.94 -6.33 -3.41
C ILE A 201 5.68 -7.51 -2.74
N ALA A 202 6.99 -7.63 -2.91
CA ALA A 202 7.79 -8.68 -2.27
C ALA A 202 7.73 -8.59 -0.74
N CYS A 203 7.87 -7.39 -0.18
CA CYS A 203 7.76 -7.13 1.26
C CYS A 203 6.36 -7.46 1.80
N LEU A 204 5.30 -6.97 1.16
CA LEU A 204 3.92 -7.26 1.57
C LEU A 204 3.58 -8.76 1.44
N THR A 205 4.11 -9.43 0.42
CA THR A 205 3.95 -10.87 0.23
C THR A 205 4.66 -11.65 1.34
N ALA A 206 5.89 -11.27 1.70
CA ALA A 206 6.60 -11.90 2.81
C ALA A 206 5.85 -11.73 4.14
N LEU A 207 5.26 -10.55 4.38
CA LEU A 207 4.42 -10.30 5.55
C LEU A 207 3.11 -11.11 5.52
N ALA A 208 2.47 -11.23 4.35
CA ALA A 208 1.25 -12.00 4.16
C ALA A 208 1.45 -13.49 4.47
N LEU A 209 2.58 -14.05 4.04
CA LEU A 209 2.90 -15.47 4.16
C LEU A 209 3.61 -15.84 5.47
N TYR A 210 3.96 -14.85 6.30
CA TYR A 210 4.66 -15.11 7.56
C TYR A 210 3.82 -15.96 8.51
N GLY A 211 4.38 -17.08 8.97
CA GLY A 211 3.73 -18.01 9.90
C GLY A 211 2.63 -18.88 9.29
N LEU A 212 2.42 -18.84 7.97
CA LEU A 212 1.51 -19.75 7.28
C LEU A 212 2.28 -20.97 6.78
N ASP A 213 1.83 -22.17 7.17
CA ASP A 213 2.36 -23.41 6.64
C ASP A 213 2.06 -23.53 5.14
N SER A 214 3.01 -24.07 4.38
CA SER A 214 2.93 -24.30 2.92
C SER A 214 1.75 -25.20 2.49
N LYS A 215 1.02 -25.80 3.44
CA LYS A 215 -0.19 -26.60 3.19
C LYS A 215 -1.37 -25.80 2.66
N GLN A 216 -1.40 -24.46 2.83
CA GLN A 216 -2.49 -23.64 2.28
C GLN A 216 -2.38 -23.36 0.76
N ARG A 217 -1.42 -23.99 0.07
CA ARG A 217 -1.20 -23.84 -1.38
C ARG A 217 -2.11 -24.71 -2.26
N ASN A 218 -2.96 -25.57 -1.69
CA ASN A 218 -3.76 -26.58 -2.42
C ASN A 218 -5.27 -26.28 -2.39
#